data_AF-A0A7Y8LIC8-F1
#
_entry.id   AF-A0A7Y8LIC8-F1
#
_cell.length_a   1.000
_cell.length_b   1.000
_cell.length_c   1.000
_cell.angle_alpha   90.00
_cell.angle_beta   90.00
_cell.angle_gamma   90.00
#
_symmetry.space_group_name_H-M   'P 1'
#
loop_
_entity.id
_entity.type
_entity.pdbx_description
1 polymer ?
#
loop_
_entity_poly.entity_id
_entity_poly.type
_entity_poly.pdbx_seq_one_letter_code
_entity_poly.pdbx_strand_id
1 'polypeptide(L)' 'PGFDASFILVEGNPLDDITVTQRLAYVMFLGEHVHREALLEQQQRLDKETAPAAPKKSLGSGK' A
#
# COMPACT_ATOMS: atom_id res chain seq x y z
N PRO A 1 14.01 15.16 22.15
CA PRO A 1 14.19 13.70 21.96
C PRO A 1 13.10 12.94 22.73
N GLY A 2 12.34 12.06 22.06
CA GLY A 2 11.25 11.31 22.71
C GLY A 2 10.01 11.02 21.85
N PHE A 3 10.08 11.19 20.53
CA PHE A 3 9.00 10.79 19.63
C PHE A 3 9.31 9.44 18.99
N ASP A 4 8.26 8.69 18.67
CA ASP A 4 8.37 7.48 17.86
C ASP A 4 9.06 7.81 16.54
N ALA A 5 9.94 6.91 16.10
CA ALA A 5 10.71 7.07 14.86
C ALA A 5 9.84 6.80 13.64
N SER A 6 8.85 7.67 13.43
CA SER A 6 7.91 7.65 12.31
C SER A 6 8.14 8.88 11.44
N PHE A 7 8.71 8.69 10.25
CA PHE A 7 9.00 9.76 9.32
C PHE A 7 9.01 9.26 7.88
N ILE A 8 8.80 10.19 6.95
CA ILE A 8 8.91 9.95 5.51
C ILE A 8 10.10 10.73 4.95
N LEU A 9 10.82 10.13 4.03
CA LEU A 9 11.78 10.81 3.18
C LEU A 9 11.13 11.03 1.82
N VAL A 10 11.21 12.26 1.33
CA VAL A 10 10.74 12.63 0.00
C VAL A 10 11.90 13.08 -0.85
N GLU A 11 11.85 12.78 -2.15
CA GLU A 11 12.75 13.36 -3.14
C GLU A 11 12.29 14.78 -3.50
N GLY A 12 13.22 15.73 -3.48
CA GLY A 12 12.98 17.15 -3.76
C GLY A 12 13.21 18.05 -2.55
N ASN A 13 13.53 19.33 -2.80
CA ASN A 13 13.59 20.35 -1.75
C ASN A 13 12.24 21.06 -1.65
N PRO A 14 11.44 20.81 -0.60
CA PRO A 14 10.12 21.42 -0.46
C PRO A 14 10.18 22.94 -0.21
N LEU A 15 11.35 23.48 0.15
CA LEU A 15 11.56 24.92 0.29
C LEU A 15 11.73 25.64 -1.06
N ASP A 16 12.20 24.92 -2.08
CA ASP A 16 12.35 25.47 -3.42
C ASP A 16 10.99 25.45 -4.14
N ASP A 17 10.28 24.32 -4.07
CA ASP A 17 8.92 24.17 -4.57
C ASP A 17 8.24 22.96 -3.92
N ILE A 18 7.16 23.19 -3.17
CA ILE A 18 6.42 22.13 -2.48
C ILE A 18 5.83 21.10 -3.46
N THR A 19 5.55 21.51 -4.70
CA THR A 19 5.00 20.63 -5.75
C THR A 19 6.05 19.70 -6.35
N VAL A 20 7.33 19.99 -6.14
CA VAL A 20 8.48 19.16 -6.57
C VAL A 20 8.72 17.98 -5.61
N THR A 21 7.87 17.80 -4.61
CA THR A 21 7.78 16.57 -3.82
C THR A 21 7.30 15.43 -4.72
N GLN A 22 8.22 14.85 -5.49
CA GLN A 22 7.88 13.98 -6.61
C GLN A 22 7.67 12.53 -6.17
N ARG A 23 8.39 12.08 -5.14
CA ARG A 23 8.41 10.66 -4.77
C ARG A 23 8.72 10.45 -3.29
N LEU A 24 7.94 9.57 -2.65
CA LEU A 24 8.33 9.00 -1.36
C LEU A 24 9.52 8.06 -1.61
N ALA A 25 10.67 8.42 -1.06
CA ALA A 25 11.90 7.62 -1.14
C ALA A 25 11.94 6.55 -0.06
N TYR A 26 11.47 6.87 1.15
CA TYR A 26 11.61 6.01 2.32
C TYR A 26 10.52 6.29 3.35
N VAL A 27 10.08 5.24 4.05
CA VAL A 27 9.10 5.35 5.14
C VAL A 27 9.61 4.59 6.36
N MET A 28 9.89 5.31 7.45
CA MET A 28 10.12 4.72 8.77
C MET A 28 8.82 4.79 9.57
N PHE A 29 8.45 3.69 10.23
CA PHE A 29 7.29 3.65 11.11
C PHE A 29 7.63 2.91 12.39
N LEU A 30 7.53 3.58 13.54
CA LEU A 30 7.89 3.03 14.86
C LEU A 30 9.32 2.44 14.90
N GLY A 31 10.24 3.01 14.13
CA GLY A 31 11.63 2.55 14.05
C GLY A 31 11.89 1.44 13.03
N GLU A 32 10.86 0.95 12.32
CA GLU A 32 10.98 -0.08 11.30
C GLU A 32 10.84 0.50 9.89
N HIS A 33 11.65 -0.01 8.95
CA HIS A 33 11.53 0.35 7.55
C HIS A 33 10.32 -0.32 6.92
N VAL A 34 9.43 0.48 6.35
CA VAL A 34 8.27 -0.03 5.61
C VAL A 34 8.66 -0.32 4.16
N HIS A 35 8.74 -1.61 3.83
CA HIS A 35 8.95 -2.08 2.46
C HIS A 35 7.64 -2.05 1.67
N ARG A 36 7.55 -1.15 0.67
CA ARG A 36 6.33 -0.94 -0.14
C ARG A 36 5.90 -2.21 -0.87
N GLU A 37 6.85 -2.99 -1.36
CA GLU A 37 6.62 -4.22 -2.10
C GLU A 37 5.84 -5.23 -1.24
N ALA A 38 6.28 -5.44 0.00
CA ALA A 38 5.66 -6.35 0.94
C ALA A 38 4.22 -5.93 1.28
N LEU A 39 3.96 -4.63 1.43
CA LEU A 39 2.62 -4.10 1.67
C LEU A 39 1.69 -4.32 0.48
N LEU A 40 2.17 -4.10 -0.75
CA LEU A 40 1.37 -4.34 -1.94
C LEU A 40 1.02 -5.82 -2.12
N GLU A 41 1.97 -6.72 -1.86
CA GLU A 41 1.72 -8.16 -1.88
C GLU A 41 0.69 -8.57 -0.83
N GLN A 42 0.77 -8.00 0.39
CA GLN A 42 -0.22 -8.24 1.44
C GLN A 42 -1.61 -7.74 1.04
N GLN A 43 -1.71 -6.53 0.50
CA GLN A 43 -2.98 -5.98 0.02
C GLN A 43 -3.60 -6.86 -1.06
N GLN A 44 -2.81 -7.31 -2.04
CA GLN A 44 -3.29 -8.21 -3.09
C GLN A 44 -3.80 -9.55 -2.55
N ARG A 45 -3.24 -10.06 -1.45
CA ARG A 45 -3.78 -11.27 -0.79
C ARG A 45 -5.15 -10.99 -0.16
N LEU A 46 -5.27 -9.88 0.56
CA LEU A 46 -6.53 -9.47 1.18
C LEU A 46 -7.64 -9.22 0.15
N ASP A 47 -7.31 -8.59 -0.97
CA ASP A 47 -8.25 -8.34 -2.07
C ASP A 47 -8.74 -9.64 -2.72
N LYS A 48 -7.88 -10.67 -2.81
CA LYS A 48 -8.26 -12.00 -3.32
C LYS A 48 -9.17 -12.75 -2.34
N GLU A 49 -8.97 -12.58 -1.04
CA GLU A 49 -9.74 -13.26 0.00
C GLU A 49 -11.12 -12.62 0.20
N THR A 50 -11.23 -11.31 -0.02
CA THR A 50 -12.49 -10.55 0.08
C THR A 50 -13.26 -10.46 -1.23
N ALA A 51 -12.74 -11.01 -2.32
CA ALA A 51 -13.44 -11.08 -3.60
C ALA A 51 -14.73 -11.89 -3.44
N PRO A 52 -15.91 -11.36 -3.82
CA PRO A 52 -17.16 -12.07 -3.69
C PRO A 52 -17.10 -13.35 -4.52
N ALA A 53 -17.49 -14.48 -3.91
CA ALA A 53 -17.58 -15.77 -4.59
C ALA A 53 -18.34 -15.59 -5.90
N ALA A 54 -17.64 -15.76 -7.03
CA ALA A 54 -18.24 -15.64 -8.35
C ALA A 54 -19.51 -16.49 -8.40
N PRO A 55 -20.63 -15.97 -8.92
CA PRO A 55 -21.88 -16.71 -8.94
C PRO A 55 -21.65 -18.01 -9.71
N LYS A 56 -21.78 -19.14 -9.01
CA LYS A 56 -21.73 -20.47 -9.63
C LYS A 56 -22.81 -20.45 -10.71
N LYS A 57 -22.41 -20.47 -12.00
CA LYS A 57 -23.35 -20.66 -13.11
C LYS A 57 -24.10 -21.96 -12.82
N SER A 58 -25.35 -21.84 -12.42
CA SER A 58 -26.29 -22.95 -12.41
C SER A 58 -26.48 -23.34 -13.88
N LEU A 59 -25.72 -24.34 -14.33
CA LEU A 59 -26.11 -25.06 -15.53
C LEU A 59 -27.44 -25.72 -15.21
N GLY A 60 -28.52 -25.10 -15.70
CA GLY A 60 -29.85 -25.67 -15.66
C GLY A 60 -29.85 -26.99 -16.42
N SER A 61 -30.26 -28.06 -15.74
CA SER A 61 -30.71 -29.28 -16.38
C SER A 61 -32.07 -29.01 -17.03
N GLY A 62 -32.03 -28.60 -18.30
CA GLY A 62 -33.21 -28.57 -19.17
C GLY A 62 -33.34 -29.91 -19.89
N LYS A 63 -34.51 -30.55 -19.68
CA LYS A 63 -34.94 -31.87 -20.16
C LYS A 63 -34.81 -32.09 -21.66
#